data_AF-A0A266Q3U9-F1
#
_entry.id   AF-A0A266Q3U9-F1
#
_cell.length_a   1.000
_cell.length_b   1.000
_cell.length_c   1.000
_cell.angle_alpha   90.00
_cell.angle_beta   90.00
_cell.angle_gamma   90.00
#
_symmetry.space_group_name_H-M   'P 1'
#
loop_
_entity.id
_entity.type
_entity.pdbx_description
1 polymer ?
#
loop_
_entity_poly.entity_id
_entity_poly.type
_entity_poly.pdbx_seq_one_letter_code
_entity_poly.pdbx_strand_id
1 'polypeptide(L)' 'MKTFSFLGFTITPDIFEYYECSMTPWGPGCVITAPDGQVSQRFAVNKLVASKQEATTLAIKYGIRLVKEYLNERREIF' A
#
# COMPACT_ATOMS: atom_id res chain seq x y z
N MET A 1 -11.18 6.83 4.79
CA MET A 1 -10.16 6.48 3.78
C MET A 1 -10.71 5.33 2.96
N LYS A 2 -10.66 5.38 1.62
CA LYS A 2 -11.18 4.26 0.80
C LYS A 2 -10.18 3.10 0.86
N THR A 3 -10.64 1.95 1.34
CA THR A 3 -9.91 0.68 1.29
C THR A 3 -10.20 -0.04 -0.03
N PHE A 4 -9.36 -0.99 -0.41
CA PHE A 4 -9.51 -1.79 -1.63
C PHE A 4 -9.49 -3.27 -1.29
N SER A 5 -10.53 -4.01 -1.70
CA SER A 5 -10.60 -5.45 -1.47
C SER A 5 -10.04 -6.24 -2.66
N PHE A 6 -9.18 -7.22 -2.40
CA PHE A 6 -8.58 -8.08 -3.41
C PHE A 6 -8.46 -9.51 -2.89
N LEU A 7 -9.18 -10.47 -3.52
CA LEU A 7 -9.16 -11.89 -3.15
C LEU A 7 -9.43 -12.15 -1.65
N GLY A 8 -10.31 -11.35 -1.03
CA GLY A 8 -10.61 -11.44 0.40
C GLY A 8 -9.66 -10.65 1.31
N PHE A 9 -8.54 -10.16 0.80
CA PHE A 9 -7.65 -9.25 1.52
C PHE A 9 -8.15 -7.82 1.41
N THR A 10 -7.91 -7.01 2.44
CA THR A 10 -8.14 -5.57 2.41
C THR A 10 -6.82 -4.84 2.33
N ILE A 11 -6.67 -3.99 1.32
CA ILE A 11 -5.52 -3.10 1.14
C ILE A 11 -5.95 -1.70 1.56
N THR A 12 -5.30 -1.17 2.58
CA THR A 12 -5.53 0.17 3.11
C THR A 12 -4.38 1.08 2.70
N PRO A 13 -4.59 2.05 1.79
CA PRO A 13 -3.55 3.00 1.40
C PRO A 13 -3.15 3.88 2.57
N ASP A 14 -1.88 3.91 2.92
CA ASP A 14 -1.30 4.74 3.97
C ASP A 14 -0.32 5.74 3.34
N ILE A 15 -0.86 6.92 3.00
CA ILE A 15 -0.19 7.97 2.25
C ILE A 15 0.38 9.01 3.20
N PHE A 16 1.65 9.37 2.99
CA PHE A 16 2.41 10.30 3.80
C PHE A 16 2.81 11.51 2.96
N GLU A 17 2.91 12.66 3.62
CA GLU A 17 3.30 13.93 3.00
C GLU A 17 4.68 14.35 3.53
N TYR A 18 5.60 14.65 2.62
CA TYR A 18 6.93 15.19 2.90
C TYR A 18 6.94 16.66 2.56
N TYR A 19 6.77 17.49 3.59
CA TYR A 19 6.74 18.96 3.46
C TYR A 19 8.03 19.56 2.88
N GLU A 20 9.16 18.86 3.01
CA GLU A 20 10.45 19.28 2.45
C GLU A 20 10.56 19.08 0.94
N CYS A 21 9.67 18.28 0.32
CA CYS A 21 9.71 17.95 -1.10
C CYS A 21 8.56 18.63 -1.87
N SER A 22 8.75 19.89 -2.27
CA SER A 22 7.68 20.72 -2.86
C SER A 22 7.10 20.21 -4.18
N MET A 23 7.86 19.45 -4.98
CA MET A 23 7.42 18.96 -6.30
C MET A 23 6.79 17.56 -6.24
N THR A 24 7.22 16.73 -5.29
CA THR A 24 6.71 15.37 -5.09
C THR A 24 6.53 15.09 -3.61
N PRO A 25 5.54 15.70 -2.93
CA PRO A 25 5.44 15.57 -1.48
C PRO A 25 4.84 14.23 -1.06
N TRP A 26 4.22 13.46 -1.96
CA TRP A 26 3.41 12.31 -1.54
C TRP A 26 4.17 10.98 -1.61
N GLY A 27 4.31 10.33 -0.46
CA GLY A 27 4.80 8.97 -0.32
C GLY A 27 3.68 7.92 -0.33
N PRO A 28 3.72 6.90 -1.19
CA PRO A 28 2.79 5.78 -1.18
C PRO A 28 3.18 4.73 -0.14
N GLY A 29 2.21 4.23 0.60
CA GLY A 29 2.36 3.03 1.42
C GLY A 29 1.03 2.31 1.58
N CYS A 30 1.05 1.11 2.12
CA CYS A 30 -0.18 0.38 2.43
C CYS A 30 -0.01 -0.55 3.63
N VAL A 31 -1.14 -0.84 4.27
CA VAL A 31 -1.32 -1.93 5.24
C VAL A 31 -2.27 -2.96 4.62
N ILE A 32 -2.00 -4.24 4.83
CA ILE A 32 -2.81 -5.34 4.31
C ILE A 32 -3.46 -6.06 5.48
N THR A 33 -4.76 -6.33 5.36
CA THR A 33 -5.52 -7.16 6.30
C THR A 33 -5.89 -8.46 5.59
N ALA A 34 -5.51 -9.60 6.18
CA ALA A 34 -5.88 -10.93 5.71
C ALA A 34 -7.37 -11.24 6.00
N PRO A 35 -7.95 -12.25 5.31
CA PRO A 35 -9.34 -12.66 5.56
C PRO A 35 -9.62 -13.14 6.99
N ASP A 36 -8.60 -13.63 7.69
CA ASP A 36 -8.68 -14.08 9.09
C ASP A 36 -8.50 -12.93 10.10
N GLY A 37 -8.30 -11.70 9.62
CA GLY A 37 -8.14 -10.50 10.44
C GLY A 37 -6.70 -10.15 10.81
N GLN A 38 -5.70 -10.94 10.41
CA GLN A 38 -4.29 -10.57 10.62
C GLN A 38 -3.96 -9.30 9.83
N VAL A 39 -3.17 -8.42 10.43
CA VAL A 39 -2.80 -7.11 9.85
C VAL A 39 -1.30 -7.05 9.70
N SER A 40 -0.82 -6.73 8.49
CA SER A 40 0.59 -6.59 8.21
C SER A 40 1.20 -5.35 8.88
N GLN A 41 2.52 -5.31 8.95
CA GLN A 41 3.21 -4.03 9.12
C GLN A 41 2.97 -3.12 7.90
N ARG A 42 3.27 -1.83 8.06
CA ARG A 42 3.21 -0.87 6.95
C ARG A 42 4.27 -1.20 5.90
N PHE A 43 3.85 -1.30 4.64
CA PHE A 43 4.76 -1.35 3.52
C PHE A 43 4.83 0.00 2.82
N ALA A 44 6.02 0.60 2.77
CA ALA A 44 6.26 1.82 2.03
C ALA A 44 6.76 1.51 0.62
N VAL A 45 6.31 2.31 -0.35
CA VAL A 45 6.89 2.35 -1.68
C VAL A 45 8.00 3.39 -1.65
N ASN A 46 9.24 2.98 -1.99
CA ASN A 46 10.38 3.90 -2.05
C ASN A 46 10.31 4.78 -3.32
N LYS A 47 9.30 5.64 -3.40
CA LYS A 47 9.05 6.58 -4.49
C LYS A 47 8.19 7.72 -3.98
N LEU A 48 8.52 8.96 -4.35
CA LEU A 48 7.66 10.12 -4.13
C LEU A 48 6.93 10.50 -5.41
N VAL A 49 5.73 11.06 -5.28
CA VAL A 49 4.91 11.50 -6.40
C VAL A 49 4.25 12.86 -6.18
N ALA A 50 3.85 13.50 -7.28
CA ALA A 50 3.36 14.87 -7.29
C ALA A 50 1.95 15.02 -6.68
N SER A 51 1.14 13.96 -6.70
CA SER A 51 -0.24 14.03 -6.19
C SER A 51 -0.58 12.89 -5.22
N LYS A 52 -1.43 13.22 -4.23
CA LYS A 52 -2.00 12.25 -3.29
C LYS A 52 -2.79 11.15 -4.00
N GLN A 53 -3.44 11.48 -5.12
CA GLN A 53 -4.19 10.53 -5.92
C GLN A 53 -3.26 9.49 -6.57
N GLU A 54 -2.15 9.94 -7.16
CA GLU A 54 -1.14 9.05 -7.72
C GLU A 54 -0.53 8.16 -6.63
N ALA A 55 -0.22 8.72 -5.46
CA ALA A 55 0.29 7.96 -4.33
C ALA A 55 -0.72 6.89 -3.87
N THR A 56 -2.02 7.23 -3.82
CA THR A 56 -3.09 6.29 -3.49
C THR A 56 -3.15 5.15 -4.52
N THR A 57 -3.10 5.47 -5.81
CA THR A 57 -3.12 4.44 -6.87
C THR A 57 -1.89 3.53 -6.81
N LEU A 58 -0.70 4.09 -6.57
CA LEU A 58 0.54 3.31 -6.42
C LEU A 58 0.49 2.41 -5.18
N ALA A 59 0.01 2.91 -4.05
CA ALA A 59 -0.18 2.13 -2.82
C ALA A 59 -1.09 0.91 -3.05
N ILE A 60 -2.22 1.10 -3.74
CA ILE A 60 -3.15 0.00 -4.04
C ILE A 60 -2.48 -1.03 -4.96
N LYS A 61 -1.86 -0.58 -6.06
CA LYS A 61 -1.16 -1.48 -6.99
C LYS A 61 -0.05 -2.27 -6.29
N TYR A 62 0.68 -1.62 -5.40
CA TYR A 62 1.72 -2.27 -4.62
C TYR A 62 1.15 -3.31 -3.65
N GLY A 63 0.08 -2.98 -2.92
CA GLY A 63 -0.63 -3.92 -2.06
C GLY A 63 -1.15 -5.15 -2.83
N ILE A 64 -1.70 -4.95 -4.04
CA ILE A 64 -2.14 -6.07 -4.90
C ILE A 64 -0.94 -6.97 -5.26
N ARG A 65 0.20 -6.37 -5.61
CA ARG A 65 1.43 -7.13 -5.92
C ARG A 65 1.87 -7.95 -4.72
N LEU A 66 1.89 -7.34 -3.53
CA LEU A 66 2.25 -8.03 -2.29
C LEU A 66 1.31 -9.22 -2.02
N VAL A 67 -0.01 -9.03 -2.08
CA VAL A 67 -0.95 -10.15 -1.90
C VAL A 67 -0.71 -11.27 -2.92
N LYS A 68 -0.41 -10.95 -4.18
CA LYS A 68 -0.06 -11.96 -5.19
C LYS A 68 1.23 -12.72 -4.83
N GLU A 69 2.27 -12.02 -4.37
CA GLU A 69 3.53 -12.61 -3.93
C GLU A 69 3.33 -13.52 -2.69
N TYR A 70 2.49 -13.12 -1.75
CA TYR A 70 2.14 -13.97 -0.59
C TYR A 70 1.43 -15.25 -1.02
N LEU A 71 0.43 -15.13 -1.90
CA LEU A 71 -0.37 -16.28 -2.35
C LEU A 71 0.41 -17.24 -3.26
N ASN A 72 1.26 -16.72 -4.14
CA ASN A 72 1.93 -17.53 -5.18
C ASN A 72 3.38 -17.89 -4.85
N GLU A 73 4.10 -17.00 -4.15
CA GLU A 73 5.55 -17.10 -3.94
C GLU A 73 5.93 -17.31 -2.47
N ARG A 74 4.93 -17.46 -1.58
CA ARG A 74 5.09 -17.65 -0.13
C ARG A 74 5.92 -16.54 0.54
N ARG A 75 5.88 -15.33 -0.01
CA ARG A 75 6.46 -14.16 0.66
C ARG A 75 5.75 -13.98 2.00
N GLU A 76 6.49 -13.89 3.11
CA GLU A 76 5.89 -13.50 4.39
C GLU A 76 5.46 -12.03 4.38
N ILE A 77 4.20 -11.79 4.73
CA ILE A 77 3.58 -10.45 4.82
C ILE A 77 3.08 -10.16 6.24
N PHE A 78 2.67 -11.21 6.95
CA PHE A 78 2.14 -11.19 8.30
C PHE A 78 3.19 -11.75 9.25
#